data_AF-A0ABD0NMC4-F1
#
_entry.id   AF-A0ABD0NMC4-F1
#
_cell.length_a   1.000
_cell.length_b   1.000
_cell.length_c   1.000
_cell.angle_alpha   90.00
_cell.angle_beta   90.00
_cell.angle_gamma   90.00
#
_symmetry.space_group_name_H-M   'P 1'
#
loop_
_entity.id
_entity.type
_entity.pdbx_description
1 polymer ?
#
loop_
_entity_poly.entity_id
_entity_poly.type
_entity_poly.pdbx_seq_one_letter_code
_entity_poly.pdbx_strand_id
1 'polypeptide(L)' 'ELSELIDEENLKGVPLLIFANKQDLATASPASEIAEGLNLHTYRDREWQIQACSAVSGEGVQ' A
#
# COMPACT_ATOMS: atom_id res chain seq x y z
N GLU A 1 9.22 10.12 1.58
CA GLU A 1 7.76 10.31 1.64
C GLU A 1 7.04 9.28 2.52
N LEU A 2 6.81 8.02 2.11
CA LEU A 2 6.06 7.07 2.97
C LEU A 2 6.71 6.89 4.35
N SER A 3 8.03 6.68 4.41
CA SER A 3 8.76 6.55 5.68
C SER A 3 8.59 7.76 6.60
N GLU A 4 8.62 8.97 6.03
CA GLU A 4 8.47 10.22 6.80
C GLU A 4 7.05 10.36 7.36
N LEU A 5 6.02 10.00 6.57
CA LEU A 5 4.62 10.02 7.02
C LEU A 5 4.39 9.00 8.13
N ILE A 6 4.98 7.80 8.04
CA ILE A 6 4.79 6.76 9.06
C ILE A 6 5.43 7.14 10.40
N ASP A 7 6.50 7.94 10.38
CA ASP A 7 7.19 8.44 11.56
C ASP A 7 6.48 9.63 12.23
N GLU A 8 5.44 10.21 11.62
CA GLU A 8 4.66 11.28 12.24
C GLU A 8 3.92 10.77 13.49
N GLU A 9 4.04 11.49 14.60
CA GLU A 9 3.40 11.09 15.88
C GLU A 9 1.88 10.93 15.76
N ASN A 10 1.24 11.76 14.93
CA ASN A 10 -0.20 11.71 14.68
C ASN A 10 -0.65 10.43 13.97
N LEU A 11 0.26 9.75 13.28
CA LEU A 11 -0.03 8.54 12.52
C LEU A 11 0.48 7.28 13.23
N LYS A 12 1.06 7.38 14.43
CA LYS A 12 1.57 6.25 15.18
C LYS A 12 0.48 5.20 15.47
N GLY A 13 0.73 3.95 15.06
CA GLY A 13 -0.20 2.82 15.25
C GLY A 13 -1.44 2.83 14.35
N VAL A 14 -1.58 3.82 13.46
CA VAL A 14 -2.71 3.87 12.51
C VAL A 14 -2.52 2.81 11.42
N PRO A 15 -3.53 1.96 11.14
CA PRO A 15 -3.44 0.96 10.07
C PRO A 15 -3.18 1.59 8.70
N LEU A 16 -2.40 0.91 7.86
CA LEU A 16 -2.02 1.39 6.54
C LEU A 16 -2.71 0.57 5.43
N LEU A 17 -3.49 1.23 4.58
CA LEU A 17 -4.02 0.64 3.35
C LEU A 17 -3.23 1.16 2.15
N ILE A 18 -2.65 0.25 1.37
CA ILE A 18 -1.94 0.57 0.14
C ILE A 18 -2.82 0.17 -1.04
N PHE A 19 -3.25 1.14 -1.83
CA PHE A 19 -3.87 0.85 -3.13
C PHE A 19 -2.79 0.53 -4.16
N ALA A 20 -2.68 -0.75 -4.52
CA ALA A 20 -1.91 -1.20 -5.67
C ALA A 20 -2.71 -0.90 -6.94
N ASN A 21 -2.65 0.36 -7.37
CA ASN A 21 -3.41 0.85 -8.52
C ASN A 21 -2.80 0.40 -9.87
N LYS A 22 -3.59 0.49 -10.93
CA LYS A 22 -3.26 0.13 -12.32
C LYS A 22 -3.11 -1.38 -12.57
N GLN A 23 -3.84 -2.20 -11.82
CA GLN A 23 -3.81 -3.67 -11.98
C GLN A 23 -4.47 -4.14 -13.29
N ASP A 24 -5.08 -3.23 -14.05
CA ASP A 24 -5.52 -3.44 -15.43
C ASP A 24 -4.37 -3.58 -16.44
N LEU A 25 -3.15 -3.16 -16.09
CA LEU A 25 -1.98 -3.25 -16.97
C LEU A 25 -1.30 -4.62 -16.88
N ALA A 26 -0.92 -5.20 -18.02
CA ALA A 26 -0.15 -6.45 -18.05
C ALA A 26 1.24 -6.34 -17.37
N THR A 27 1.75 -5.12 -17.20
CA THR A 27 3.02 -4.82 -16.53
C THR A 27 2.85 -4.43 -15.06
N ALA A 28 1.66 -4.62 -14.48
CA ALA A 28 1.41 -4.27 -13.10
C ALA A 28 2.24 -5.14 -12.15
N SER A 29 2.83 -4.51 -11.13
CA SER A 29 3.57 -5.24 -10.10
C SER A 29 2.61 -6.03 -9.20
N PRO A 30 2.96 -7.28 -8.83
CA PRO A 30 2.24 -8.04 -7.82
C PRO A 30 2.41 -7.43 -6.43
N ALA A 31 1.49 -7.76 -5.52
CA ALA A 31 1.50 -7.25 -4.15
C ALA A 31 2.82 -7.54 -3.40
N SER A 32 3.46 -8.67 -3.66
CA SER A 32 4.74 -9.04 -3.04
C SER A 32 5.86 -8.06 -3.39
N GLU A 33 6.00 -7.68 -4.67
CA GLU A 33 7.00 -6.72 -5.11
C GLU A 33 6.74 -5.33 -4.53
N ILE A 34 5.47 -4.92 -4.43
CA ILE A 34 5.09 -3.65 -3.80
C ILE A 34 5.43 -3.66 -2.30
N ALA A 35 5.15 -4.75 -1.60
CA ALA A 35 5.47 -4.89 -0.18
C ALA A 35 6.98 -4.81 0.09
N GLU A 36 7.79 -5.41 -0.79
CA GLU A 36 9.25 -5.32 -0.74
C GLU A 36 9.74 -3.91 -1.08
N GLY A 37 9.27 -3.33 -2.19
CA GLY A 37 9.70 -1.99 -2.63
C GLY A 37 9.36 -0.87 -1.65
N LEU A 38 8.29 -1.02 -0.86
CA LEU A 38 7.90 -0.09 0.20
C LEU A 38 8.39 -0.51 1.59
N ASN A 39 9.13 -1.61 1.71
CA ASN A 39 9.63 -2.17 2.97
C ASN A 39 8.53 -2.39 4.03
N LEU A 40 7.31 -2.78 3.63
CA LEU A 40 6.16 -2.84 4.53
C LEU A 40 6.36 -3.81 5.70
N HIS A 41 7.13 -4.86 5.48
CA HIS A 41 7.51 -5.87 6.48
C HIS A 41 8.31 -5.30 7.67
N THR A 42 8.88 -4.10 7.54
CA THR A 42 9.60 -3.40 8.60
C THR A 42 8.66 -2.71 9.60
N TYR A 43 7.44 -2.38 9.19
CA TYR A 43 6.43 -1.76 10.03
C TYR A 43 5.71 -2.84 10.85
N ARG A 44 6.11 -2.98 12.12
CA ARG A 44 5.54 -3.95 13.08
C ARG A 44 4.63 -3.32 14.12
N ASP A 45 4.59 -1.98 14.17
CA ASP A 45 3.80 -1.19 15.11
C ASP A 45 2.34 -1.00 14.66
N ARG A 46 2.02 -1.43 13.44
CA ARG A 46 0.70 -1.28 12.81
C ARG A 46 0.39 -2.44 11.88
N GLU A 47 -0.90 -2.65 11.64
CA GLU A 47 -1.37 -3.50 10.56
C GLU A 47 -1.27 -2.78 9.22
N TRP A 48 -1.00 -3.53 8.17
CA TRP A 48 -1.03 -3.01 6.81
C TRP A 48 -1.65 -4.03 5.85
N GLN A 49 -2.26 -3.52 4.79
CA GLN A 49 -2.85 -4.32 3.72
C GLN A 49 -2.58 -3.68 2.36
N ILE A 50 -2.33 -4.51 1.35
CA ILE A 50 -2.30 -4.09 -0.05
C ILE A 50 -3.63 -4.50 -0.71
N GLN A 51 -4.32 -3.54 -1.30
CA GLN A 51 -5.54 -3.74 -2.08
C GLN A 51 -5.23 -3.50 -3.55
N ALA A 52 -5.35 -4.54 -4.37
CA ALA A 52 -5.32 -4.43 -5.82
C ALA A 52 -6.51 -3.58 -6.30
N CYS A 53 -6.26 -2.59 -7.15
CA CYS A 53 -7.32 -1.76 -7.70
C CYS A 53 -7.01 -1.22 -9.10
N SER A 54 -8.05 -0.73 -9.78
CA SER A 54 -7.93 0.07 -10.99
C SER A 54 -8.83 1.29 -10.88
N ALA A 55 -8.23 2.47 -10.85
CA ALA A 55 -8.98 3.73 -10.82
C ALA A 55 -9.81 3.96 -12.10
N VAL A 56 -9.47 3.31 -13.22
CA VAL A 56 -10.19 3.46 -14.49
C VAL A 56 -11.48 2.66 -14.48
N SER A 57 -11.45 1.41 -14.01
CA SER A 57 -12.64 0.56 -13.90
C SER A 57 -13.42 0.77 -12.60
N GLY A 58 -12.78 1.33 -11.57
CA GLY A 58 -13.31 1.44 -10.22
C GLY A 58 -13.18 0.17 -9.38
N GLU A 59 -12.59 -0.90 -9.94
CA GLU A 59 -12.39 -2.16 -9.23
C GLU A 59 -11.45 -1.98 -8.02
N GLY A 60 -11.83 -2.54 -6.88
CA GLY A 60 -11.01 -2.55 -5.67
C GLY A 60 -10.90 -1.22 -4.92
N VAL A 61 -11.69 -0.20 -5.29
CA VAL A 61 -11.69 1.14 -4.65
C VAL A 61 -12.91 1.37 -3.73
N GLN A 62 -13.92 0.50 -3.80
CA GLN A 62 -15.21 0.64 -3.10
C GLN A 62 -15.14 0.40 -1.59
#